data_AF-A0A5D2GTC7-F1
#
_entry.id   AF-A0A5D2GTC7-F1
#
_cell.length_a   1.000
_cell.length_b   1.000
_cell.length_c   1.000
_cell.angle_alpha   90.00
_cell.angle_beta   90.00
_cell.angle_gamma   90.00
#
_symmetry.space_group_name_H-M   'P 1'
#
loop_
_entity.id
_entity.type
_entity.pdbx_description
1 polymer ?
#
loop_
_entity_poly.entity_id
_entity_poly.type
_entity_poly.pdbx_seq_one_letter_code
_entity_poly.pdbx_strand_id
1 'polypeptide(L)'
;MYYFFFESRSNKKDPVVIWLTGGPGCSSELALFYENGPFSISDNMSLVWNEFVWDNVFFLIFSILWYLVFSKSGVKPSIRRPTYWYWL
;
A
#
# COMPACT_ATOMS: atom_id res chain seq x y z
N MET A 1 -1.97 -7.02 10.87
CA MET A 1 -1.34 -6.58 9.60
C MET A 1 -2.47 -6.37 8.61
N TYR A 2 -2.55 -5.21 7.96
CA TYR A 2 -3.55 -4.93 6.92
C TYR A 2 -2.84 -4.80 5.57
N TYR A 3 -3.50 -5.25 4.50
CA TYR A 3 -2.98 -5.14 3.15
C TYR A 3 -4.12 -5.06 2.13
N PHE A 4 -3.83 -4.43 0.99
CA PHE A 4 -4.64 -4.58 -0.23
C PHE A 4 -3.96 -5.57 -1.16
N PHE A 5 -4.75 -6.46 -1.76
CA PHE A 5 -4.30 -7.44 -2.73
C PHE A 5 -5.04 -7.26 -4.05
N PHE A 6 -4.29 -7.23 -5.15
CA PHE A 6 -4.82 -7.17 -6.50
C PHE A 6 -4.29 -8.35 -7.33
N GLU A 7 -5.21 -9.03 -8.01
CA GLU A 7 -4.89 -10.12 -8.90
C GLU A 7 -4.21 -9.61 -10.18
N SER A 8 -3.28 -10.38 -10.74
CA SER A 8 -2.78 -10.07 -12.08
C SER A 8 -3.91 -10.21 -13.10
N ARG A 9 -4.04 -9.22 -13.99
CA ARG A 9 -5.01 -9.20 -15.09
C ARG A 9 -4.57 -10.04 -16.29
N SER A 10 -3.29 -10.39 -16.38
CA SER A 10 -2.71 -11.11 -17.52
C SER A 10 -2.76 -12.62 -17.31
N ASN A 11 -1.99 -13.15 -16.36
CA ASN A 11 -1.81 -14.60 -16.21
C ASN A 11 -1.78 -15.03 -14.73
N LYS A 12 -2.38 -16.18 -14.45
CA LYS A 12 -2.35 -16.82 -13.13
C LYS A 12 -0.96 -17.25 -12.66
N LYS A 13 0.04 -17.26 -13.57
CA LYS A 13 1.44 -17.59 -13.28
C LYS A 13 2.33 -16.36 -13.08
N ASP A 14 1.77 -15.17 -13.17
CA ASP A 14 2.53 -13.94 -12.98
C ASP A 14 3.10 -13.86 -11.55
N PRO A 15 4.26 -13.21 -11.35
CA PRO A 15 4.88 -13.19 -10.04
C PRO A 15 4.17 -12.22 -9.09
N VAL A 16 4.32 -12.50 -7.78
CA VAL A 16 3.78 -11.66 -6.72
C VAL A 16 4.79 -10.59 -6.34
N VAL A 17 4.33 -9.35 -6.30
CA VAL A 17 5.11 -8.17 -5.88
C VAL A 17 4.49 -7.60 -4.61
N ILE A 18 5.34 -7.42 -3.59
CA ILE A 18 4.97 -6.76 -2.34
C ILE A 18 5.50 -5.32 -2.41
N TRP A 19 4.59 -4.36 -2.26
CA TRP A 19 4.92 -2.94 -2.29
C TRP A 19 5.01 -2.34 -0.88
N LEU A 20 6.19 -1.81 -0.58
CA LEU A 20 6.50 -1.15 0.69
C LEU A 20 6.93 0.29 0.38
N THR A 21 6.06 1.26 0.65
CA THR A 21 6.46 2.67 0.61
C THR A 21 7.51 2.95 1.69
N GLY A 22 8.51 3.75 1.33
CA GLY A 22 9.56 4.19 2.25
C GLY A 22 9.09 5.22 3.28
N GLY A 23 10.05 5.72 4.07
CA GLY A 23 9.80 6.69 5.15
C GLY A 23 9.28 6.02 6.44
N PRO A 24 9.62 6.56 7.63
CA PRO A 24 9.12 6.01 8.87
C PRO A 24 7.63 6.31 9.04
N GLY A 25 6.80 5.28 8.94
CA GLY A 25 5.37 5.39 9.19
C GLY A 25 4.61 6.05 8.04
N CYS A 26 4.94 5.79 6.77
CA CYS A 26 4.06 6.06 5.63
C CYS A 26 3.27 4.79 5.27
N SER A 27 2.07 4.94 4.69
CA SER A 27 1.23 3.80 4.28
C SER A 27 1.38 3.56 2.78
N SER A 28 1.48 2.31 2.35
CA SER A 28 1.58 1.97 0.92
C SER A 28 0.29 2.28 0.14
N GLU A 29 -0.76 2.75 0.81
CA GLU A 29 -1.97 3.31 0.17
C GLU A 29 -1.65 4.50 -0.74
N LEU A 30 -0.59 5.28 -0.45
CA LEU A 30 -0.20 6.37 -1.33
C LEU A 30 0.23 5.84 -2.69
N ALA A 31 1.10 4.82 -2.72
CA ALA A 31 1.53 4.20 -3.97
C ALA A 31 0.39 3.48 -4.70
N LEU A 32 -0.58 2.95 -3.95
CA LEU A 32 -1.80 2.36 -4.52
C LEU A 32 -2.60 3.36 -5.34
N PHE A 33 -2.72 4.62 -4.90
CA PHE A 33 -3.56 5.62 -5.59
C PHE A 33 -2.80 6.62 -6.46
N TYR A 34 -1.50 6.80 -6.25
CA TYR A 34 -0.71 7.87 -6.89
C TYR A 34 0.51 7.37 -7.65
N GLU A 35 0.90 6.10 -7.52
CA GLU A 35 2.06 5.55 -8.22
C GLU A 35 1.63 4.45 -9.19
N ASN A 36 1.58 3.21 -8.73
CA ASN A 36 1.52 2.03 -9.60
C ASN A 36 0.33 1.11 -9.32
N GLY A 37 -0.63 1.56 -8.50
CA GLY A 37 -1.85 0.82 -8.24
C GLY A 37 -2.95 1.00 -9.30
N PRO A 38 -4.02 0.19 -9.19
CA PRO A 38 -5.03 0.02 -10.25
C PRO A 38 -6.00 1.16 -10.42
N PHE A 39 -6.06 2.06 -9.44
CA PHE A 39 -6.99 3.17 -9.42
C PHE A 39 -6.25 4.46 -9.12
N SER A 40 -6.62 5.51 -9.83
CA SER A 40 -6.28 6.88 -9.48
C SER A 40 -7.53 7.58 -8.94
N ILE A 41 -7.33 8.55 -8.06
CA ILE A 41 -8.42 9.38 -7.53
C ILE A 41 -8.57 10.60 -8.43
N SER A 42 -9.73 10.76 -9.07
CA SER A 42 -10.04 11.94 -9.88
C SER A 42 -10.49 13.12 -9.01
N ASP A 43 -10.53 14.32 -9.60
CA ASP A 43 -10.89 15.57 -8.89
C ASP A 43 -12.27 15.54 -8.23
N ASN A 44 -13.20 14.74 -8.77
CA ASN A 44 -14.52 14.50 -8.20
C ASN A 44 -14.55 13.41 -7.12
N MET A 45 -13.39 13.01 -6.58
CA MET A 45 -13.21 11.95 -5.59
C MET A 45 -13.72 10.57 -6.03
N SER A 46 -13.84 10.34 -7.34
CA SER A 46 -14.16 9.02 -7.89
C SER A 46 -12.90 8.20 -8.14
N LEU A 47 -13.04 6.88 -8.13
CA LEU A 47 -11.98 5.97 -8.54
C LEU A 47 -12.02 5.80 -10.05
N VAL A 48 -10.92 6.11 -10.71
CA VAL A 48 -10.73 5.94 -12.15
C VAL A 48 -9.68 4.86 -12.39
N TRP A 49 -9.94 3.96 -13.33
CA TRP A 49 -8.99 2.92 -13.69
C TRP A 49 -7.70 3.53 -14.24
N ASN A 50 -6.56 3.06 -13.74
CA ASN A 50 -5.25 3.40 -14.26
C ASN A 50 -4.88 2.41 -15.38
N GLU A 51 -4.58 2.93 -16.57
CA GLU A 51 -4.15 2.11 -17.72
C GLU A 51 -2.69 1.63 -17.58
N PHE A 52 -1.85 2.38 -16.88
CA PHE A 52 -0.41 2.11 -16.69
C PHE A 52 -0.09 1.46 -15.34
N VAL A 53 -0.99 0.61 -14.88
CA VAL A 53 -0.91 -0.11 -13.61
C VAL A 53 -0.03 -1.37 -13.70
N TRP A 54 0.60 -1.75 -12.60
CA TRP A 54 1.45 -2.94 -12.50
C TRP A 54 0.70 -4.28 -12.36
N ASP A 55 -0.57 -4.27 -11.94
CA ASP A 55 -1.44 -5.45 -11.90
C ASP A 55 -1.77 -6.00 -13.30
N ASN A 56 -1.37 -5.31 -14.37
CA ASN A 56 -1.39 -5.86 -15.72
C ASN A 56 -0.46 -7.06 -15.89
N VAL A 57 0.60 -7.17 -15.10
CA VAL A 57 1.64 -8.21 -15.24
C VAL A 57 2.09 -8.83 -13.91
N PHE A 58 1.57 -8.36 -12.77
CA PHE A 58 1.96 -8.82 -11.44
C PHE A 58 0.75 -8.97 -10.52
N PHE A 59 0.85 -9.85 -9.53
CA PHE A 59 -0.04 -9.78 -8.36
C PHE A 59 0.52 -8.75 -7.38
N LEU A 60 -0.28 -7.79 -6.94
CA LEU A 60 0.20 -6.70 -6.08
C LEU A 60 -0.30 -6.84 -4.65
N ILE A 61 0.60 -6.71 -3.67
CA ILE A 61 0.26 -6.61 -2.24
C ILE A 61 0.78 -5.27 -1.71
N PHE A 62 -0.11 -4.37 -1.32
CA PHE A 62 0.25 -3.11 -0.66
C PHE A 62 0.10 -3.24 0.84
N SER A 63 1.21 -3.11 1.58
CA SER A 63 1.22 -3.21 3.04
C SER A 63 0.77 -1.90 3.70
N ILE A 64 -0.17 -1.99 4.64
CA ILE A 64 -0.66 -0.84 5.39
C ILE A 64 -0.05 -0.88 6.78
N LEU A 65 0.75 0.14 7.10
CA LEU A 65 1.35 0.30 8.42
C LEU A 65 0.27 0.66 9.45
N TRP A 66 -0.02 -0.31 10.32
CA TRP A 66 -1.02 -0.22 11.40
C TRP A 66 -0.92 1.07 12.23
N TYR A 67 0.30 1.53 12.52
CA TYR A 67 0.53 2.68 13.39
C TYR A 67 -0.08 3.99 12.85
N LEU A 68 -0.16 4.16 11.52
CA LEU A 68 -0.78 5.33 10.91
C LEU A 68 -2.31 5.31 10.97
N VAL A 69 -2.90 4.14 10.72
CA VAL A 69 -4.35 3.94 10.77
C VAL A 69 -4.88 4.34 12.14
N PHE A 70 -4.18 3.95 13.21
CA PHE A 70 -4.58 4.27 14.58
C PHE A 70 -4.19 5.69 15.02
N SER A 71 -3.09 6.27 14.51
CA SER A 71 -2.74 7.67 14.76
C SER A 71 -3.89 8.62 14.39
N LYS A 72 -4.56 8.37 13.25
CA LYS A 72 -5.73 9.16 12.81
C LYS A 72 -7.00 8.92 13.65
N SER A 73 -7.10 7.79 14.34
CA SER A 73 -8.24 7.44 15.20
C SER A 73 -8.17 8.02 16.63
N GLY A 74 -7.08 8.72 16.98
CA GLY A 74 -6.86 9.23 18.34
C GLY A 74 -6.52 8.14 19.38
N VAL A 75 -6.55 6.86 18.98
CA VAL A 75 -6.17 5.73 19.83
C VAL A 75 -4.65 5.58 19.79
N LYS A 76 -3.96 6.04 20.84
CA LYS A 76 -2.52 5.76 21.02
C LYS A 76 -2.33 4.26 21.27
N PRO A 77 -1.60 3.52 20.42
CA PRO A 77 -1.26 2.13 20.71
C PRO A 77 -0.33 2.11 21.94
N SER A 78 -0.62 1.25 22.93
CA SER A 78 0.19 1.10 24.15
C SER A 78 1.47 0.29 23.95
N ILE A 79 1.79 -0.10 22.72
CA ILE A 79 2.98 -0.89 22.40
C ILE A 79 4.20 0.05 22.36
N ARG A 80 5.10 -0.11 23.33
CA ARG A 80 6.44 0.52 23.31
C ARG A 80 7.12 0.19 21.99
N ARG A 81 7.60 1.22 21.31
CA ARG A 81 8.42 1.10 20.09
C ARG A 81 9.59 0.14 20.36
N PRO A 82 9.83 -0.90 19.54
CA PRO A 82 11.09 -1.62 19.59
C PRO A 82 12.18 -0.70 19.05
N THR A 83 13.15 -0.35 19.89
CA THR A 83 14.25 0.61 19.63
C THR A 83 15.35 0.09 18.70
N TYR A 84 15.08 -0.88 17.81
CA TYR A 84 16.13 -1.61 17.06
C TYR A 84 16.23 -1.29 15.56
N TRP A 85 15.56 -0.25 15.05
CA TRP A 85 15.56 0.06 13.61
C TRP A 85 16.29 1.36 13.24
N TYR A 86 17.30 1.76 14.02
CA TYR A 86 18.30 2.72 13.57
C TYR A 86 19.59 1.95 13.32
N TRP A 87 20.03 1.90 12.06
CA TRP A 87 21.25 1.27 11.55
C TRP A 87 21.20 -0.24 11.31
N LEU A 88 20.62 -0.63 10.17
CA LEU A 88 21.15 -1.65 9.26
C LEU A 88 20.68 -1.35 7.84
#